data_AF-A0A2L0S438-F1
#
_entry.id   AF-A0A2L0S438-F1
#
_cell.length_a   1.000
_cell.length_b   1.000
_cell.length_c   1.000
_cell.angle_alpha   90.00
_cell.angle_beta   90.00
_cell.angle_gamma   90.00
#
_symmetry.space_group_name_H-M   'P 1'
#
loop_
_entity.id
_entity.type
_entity.pdbx_description
1 polymer ?
#
loop_
_entity_poly.entity_id
_entity_poly.type
_entity_poly.pdbx_seq_one_letter_code
_entity_poly.pdbx_strand_id
1 'polypeptide(L)'
;MMNIGDIVGLEGWLVVIDYKLFLIPENYSESYEDGEKIEISNPEIMFSVMDEILPLAGGKSFIFHKSKVSGVLIELSPMKIKPTALSVEERGRGFISIDIEGDVEKNKARYEDLLKKRQNVKSGDWLDYL
;
A
#
# COMPACT_ATOMS: atom_id res chain seq x y z
N MET A 1 0.31 -25.29 4.12
CA MET A 1 1.28 -24.73 3.16
C MET A 1 0.48 -23.80 2.28
N MET A 2 0.84 -22.52 2.18
CA MET A 2 0.17 -21.57 1.28
C MET A 2 0.58 -21.87 -0.16
N ASN A 3 -0.38 -21.80 -1.07
CA ASN A 3 -0.20 -21.98 -2.50
C ASN A 3 -0.67 -20.75 -3.26
N ILE A 4 -0.11 -20.53 -4.45
CA ILE A 4 -0.64 -19.54 -5.39
C ILE A 4 -2.11 -19.89 -5.69
N GLY A 5 -2.99 -18.89 -5.60
CA GLY A 5 -4.44 -19.04 -5.72
C GLY A 5 -5.17 -19.12 -4.38
N ASP A 6 -4.48 -19.33 -3.26
CA ASP A 6 -5.11 -19.34 -1.94
C ASP A 6 -5.63 -17.94 -1.57
N ILE A 7 -6.77 -17.92 -0.87
CA ILE A 7 -7.30 -16.70 -0.24
C ILE A 7 -6.59 -16.53 1.10
N VAL A 8 -5.96 -15.38 1.29
CA VAL A 8 -5.21 -15.03 2.51
C VAL A 8 -5.76 -13.75 3.11
N GLY A 9 -5.78 -13.69 4.45
CA GLY A 9 -6.05 -12.48 5.23
C GLY A 9 -4.82 -12.11 6.04
N LEU A 10 -4.34 -10.89 5.89
CA LEU A 10 -3.10 -10.40 6.49
C LEU A 10 -3.35 -9.05 7.18
N GLU A 11 -2.63 -8.81 8.28
CA GLU A 11 -2.68 -7.55 9.03
C GLU A 11 -1.26 -6.97 9.17
N GLY A 12 -1.14 -5.65 9.08
CA GLY A 12 0.15 -4.97 9.15
C GLY A 12 0.08 -3.48 8.84
N TRP A 13 1.23 -2.83 8.74
CA TRP A 13 1.35 -1.44 8.31
C TRP A 13 1.30 -1.35 6.80
N LEU A 14 0.41 -0.51 6.27
CA LEU A 14 0.36 -0.25 4.84
C LEU A 14 1.37 0.84 4.49
N VAL A 15 2.31 0.52 3.61
CA VAL A 15 3.45 1.39 3.31
C VAL A 15 3.62 1.49 1.81
N VAL A 16 3.86 2.71 1.32
CA VAL A 16 4.25 2.97 -0.06
C VAL A 16 5.76 3.17 -0.12
N ILE A 17 6.45 2.33 -0.87
CA ILE A 17 7.90 2.40 -1.08
C ILE A 17 8.14 2.32 -2.58
N ASP A 18 8.93 3.25 -3.13
CA ASP A 18 9.24 3.27 -4.57
C ASP A 18 8.00 3.10 -5.47
N TYR A 19 6.91 3.82 -5.15
CA TYR A 19 5.66 3.81 -5.93
C TYR A 19 4.93 2.46 -5.95
N LYS A 20 5.33 1.52 -5.10
CA LYS A 20 4.65 0.25 -4.88
C LYS A 20 3.98 0.26 -3.51
N LEU A 21 2.95 -0.57 -3.37
CA LEU A 21 2.20 -0.71 -2.13
C LEU A 21 2.59 -2.01 -1.45
N PHE A 22 2.90 -1.94 -0.16
CA PHE A 22 3.33 -3.07 0.66
C PHE A 22 2.53 -3.14 1.96
N LEU A 23 2.33 -4.35 2.45
CA LEU A 23 1.98 -4.61 3.83
C LEU A 23 3.23 -5.09 4.58
N ILE A 24 3.56 -4.40 5.67
CA ILE A 24 4.68 -4.74 6.54
C ILE A 24 4.11 -5.33 7.83
N PRO A 25 4.44 -6.60 8.17
CA PRO A 25 3.93 -7.23 9.39
C PRO A 25 4.18 -6.40 10.65
N GLU A 26 3.25 -6.37 11.60
CA GLU A 26 3.38 -5.53 12.81
C GLU A 26 4.60 -5.87 13.68
N ASN A 27 5.10 -7.10 13.57
CA ASN A 27 6.25 -7.60 14.32
C ASN A 27 7.61 -7.28 13.66
N TYR A 28 7.66 -6.38 12.67
CA TYR A 28 8.92 -6.02 12.02
C TYR A 28 9.86 -5.25 12.98
N SER A 29 11.16 -5.54 12.94
CA SER A 29 12.19 -4.80 13.67
C SER A 29 12.52 -3.50 12.94
N GLU A 30 12.64 -2.39 13.69
CA GLU A 30 12.88 -0.96 13.38
C GLU A 30 13.26 -0.49 11.95
N SER A 31 13.90 -1.30 11.09
CA SER A 31 14.11 -1.03 9.66
C SER A 31 13.02 -1.69 8.80
N TYR A 32 12.00 -0.92 8.41
CA TYR A 32 10.99 -1.38 7.46
C TYR A 32 11.57 -1.63 6.06
N GLU A 33 12.71 -1.00 5.74
CA GLU A 33 13.41 -1.13 4.45
C GLU A 33 14.05 -2.51 4.26
N ASP A 34 14.44 -3.20 5.33
CA ASP A 34 15.09 -4.52 5.29
C ASP A 34 14.18 -5.67 5.72
N GLY A 35 13.04 -5.35 6.34
CA GLY A 35 12.07 -6.33 6.82
C GLY A 35 11.30 -7.05 5.71
N GLU A 36 10.59 -8.10 6.11
CA GLU A 36 9.61 -8.80 5.27
C GLU A 36 8.55 -7.81 4.77
N LYS A 37 8.30 -7.83 3.46
CA LYS A 37 7.29 -7.00 2.80
C LYS A 37 6.44 -7.89 1.93
N ILE A 38 5.13 -7.75 2.08
CA ILE A 38 4.17 -8.38 1.19
C ILE A 38 3.72 -7.34 0.19
N GLU A 39 4.05 -7.52 -1.09
CA GLU A 39 3.63 -6.60 -2.15
C GLU A 39 2.13 -6.74 -2.39
N ILE A 40 1.42 -5.62 -2.45
CA ILE A 40 0.01 -5.56 -2.85
C ILE A 40 0.00 -5.13 -4.32
N SER A 41 -0.60 -5.95 -5.19
CA SER A 41 -0.78 -5.58 -6.59
C SER A 41 -1.70 -4.37 -6.73
N ASN A 42 -1.68 -3.71 -7.89
CA ASN A 42 -2.47 -2.50 -8.18
C ASN A 42 -2.12 -1.37 -7.19
N PRO A 43 -0.86 -0.88 -7.23
CA PRO A 43 -0.41 0.15 -6.31
C PRO A 43 -1.24 1.44 -6.36
N GLU A 44 -1.96 1.71 -7.45
CA GLU A 44 -2.89 2.84 -7.59
C GLU A 44 -3.97 2.90 -6.50
N ILE A 45 -4.27 1.78 -5.82
CA ILE A 45 -5.16 1.74 -4.64
C ILE A 45 -4.71 2.70 -3.55
N MET A 46 -3.42 3.04 -3.47
CA MET A 46 -2.91 4.04 -2.53
C MET A 46 -3.68 5.36 -2.60
N PHE A 47 -4.19 5.74 -3.78
CA PHE A 47 -4.95 6.97 -3.94
C PHE A 47 -6.36 6.88 -3.36
N SER A 48 -7.01 5.72 -3.43
CA SER A 48 -8.25 5.48 -2.68
C SER A 48 -8.00 5.59 -1.18
N VAL A 49 -6.85 5.09 -0.69
CA VAL A 49 -6.51 5.22 0.73
C VAL A 49 -6.28 6.69 1.11
N MET A 50 -5.55 7.44 0.29
CA MET A 50 -5.24 8.85 0.56
C MET A 50 -6.46 9.77 0.50
N ASP A 51 -7.47 9.41 -0.29
CA ASP A 51 -8.73 10.17 -0.36
C ASP A 51 -9.52 10.04 0.97
N GLU A 52 -9.30 8.97 1.74
CA GLU A 52 -10.01 8.69 2.99
C GLU A 52 -9.14 8.92 4.26
N ILE A 53 -7.83 8.68 4.17
CA ILE A 53 -6.92 8.64 5.32
C ILE A 53 -5.61 9.36 5.02
N LEU A 54 -5.25 10.25 5.93
CA LEU A 54 -3.96 10.93 5.90
C LEU A 54 -2.82 9.99 6.33
N PRO A 55 -1.66 10.00 5.62
CA PRO A 55 -0.50 9.22 6.04
C PRO A 55 0.06 9.73 7.37
N LEU A 56 0.68 8.82 8.13
CA LEU A 56 1.35 9.07 9.41
C LEU A 56 2.71 9.73 9.24
N ALA A 57 3.43 9.36 8.18
CA ALA A 57 4.75 9.89 7.85
C ALA A 57 4.94 10.00 6.34
N GLY A 58 5.77 10.96 5.91
CA GLY A 58 6.19 11.19 4.53
C GLY A 58 7.72 11.21 4.39
N GLY A 59 8.22 11.42 3.18
CA GLY A 59 9.64 11.30 2.83
C GLY A 59 9.83 10.29 1.70
N LYS A 60 10.82 9.39 1.80
CA LYS A 60 11.07 8.33 0.79
C LYS A 60 9.93 7.32 0.67
N SER A 61 9.03 7.30 1.65
CA SER A 61 7.88 6.42 1.74
C SER A 61 6.68 7.16 2.32
N PHE A 62 5.47 6.69 2.02
CA PHE A 62 4.31 6.98 2.86
C PHE A 62 4.01 5.81 3.78
N ILE A 63 3.86 6.09 5.07
CA ILE A 63 3.37 5.11 6.04
C ILE A 63 1.93 5.47 6.34
N PHE A 64 1.00 4.59 6.01
CA PHE A 64 -0.38 4.67 6.48
C PHE A 64 -0.53 3.97 7.82
N HIS A 65 -1.73 4.02 8.37
CA HIS A 65 -2.08 3.34 9.60
C HIS A 65 -2.12 1.81 9.44
N LYS A 66 -2.37 1.11 10.55
CA LYS A 66 -2.59 -0.34 10.54
C LYS A 66 -3.69 -0.71 9.56
N SER A 67 -3.51 -1.80 8.86
CA SER A 67 -4.37 -2.20 7.75
C SER A 67 -4.62 -3.70 7.79
N LYS A 68 -5.81 -4.09 7.34
CA LYS A 68 -6.18 -5.48 7.08
C LYS A 68 -6.43 -5.63 5.60
N VAL A 69 -5.77 -6.60 4.99
CA VAL A 69 -5.94 -6.92 3.57
C VAL A 69 -6.40 -8.37 3.46
N SER A 70 -7.39 -8.60 2.61
CA SER A 70 -7.74 -9.94 2.14
C SER A 70 -7.52 -9.98 0.65
N GLY A 71 -7.03 -11.10 0.14
CA GLY A 71 -6.71 -11.21 -1.27
C GLY A 71 -6.32 -12.60 -1.71
N VAL A 72 -6.06 -12.73 -3.01
CA VAL A 72 -5.55 -13.95 -3.62
C VAL A 72 -4.03 -13.89 -3.64
N LEU A 73 -3.37 -14.91 -3.12
CA LEU A 73 -1.93 -15.05 -3.21
C LEU A 73 -1.51 -15.31 -4.66
N ILE A 74 -0.71 -14.43 -5.25
CA ILE A 74 -0.29 -14.52 -6.66
C ILE A 74 1.21 -14.81 -6.83
N GLU A 75 2.01 -14.59 -5.78
CA GLU A 75 3.45 -14.89 -5.76
C GLU A 75 3.89 -15.26 -4.34
N LEU A 76 4.83 -16.20 -4.21
CA LEU A 76 5.26 -16.75 -2.91
C LEU A 76 6.59 -16.17 -2.39
N SER A 77 7.47 -15.68 -3.25
CA SER A 77 8.78 -15.17 -2.83
C SER A 77 9.40 -14.21 -3.87
N PRO A 78 9.39 -12.89 -3.61
CA PRO A 78 8.73 -12.22 -2.47
C PRO A 78 7.20 -12.40 -2.54
N MET A 79 6.54 -12.40 -1.39
CA MET A 79 5.09 -12.61 -1.34
C MET A 79 4.36 -11.45 -2.02
N LYS A 80 3.43 -11.78 -2.91
CA LYS A 80 2.56 -10.79 -3.56
C LYS A 80 1.12 -11.24 -3.55
N ILE A 81 0.22 -10.32 -3.19
CA ILE A 81 -1.22 -10.57 -3.13
C ILE A 81 -1.98 -9.65 -4.08
N LYS A 82 -3.04 -10.18 -4.68
CA LYS A 82 -4.07 -9.39 -5.35
C LYS A 82 -5.17 -9.07 -4.33
N PRO A 83 -5.34 -7.80 -3.92
CA PRO A 83 -6.33 -7.47 -2.91
C PRO A 83 -7.75 -7.69 -3.45
N THR A 84 -8.61 -8.25 -2.60
CA THR A 84 -10.07 -8.34 -2.78
C THR A 84 -10.82 -7.53 -1.74
N ALA A 85 -10.17 -7.18 -0.62
CA ALA A 85 -10.66 -6.21 0.34
C ALA A 85 -9.47 -5.54 1.05
N LEU A 86 -9.61 -4.25 1.34
CA LEU A 86 -8.66 -3.48 2.12
C LEU A 86 -9.42 -2.65 3.16
N SER A 87 -8.94 -2.67 4.39
CA SER A 87 -9.39 -1.75 5.43
C SER A 87 -8.18 -1.16 6.15
N VAL A 88 -8.30 0.10 6.56
CA VAL A 88 -7.20 0.86 7.16
C VAL A 88 -7.73 1.55 8.42
N GLU A 89 -6.94 1.56 9.48
CA GLU A 89 -7.30 2.12 10.77
C GLU A 89 -7.28 3.65 10.72
N GLU A 90 -8.36 4.30 11.13
CA GLU A 90 -8.40 5.76 11.23
C GLU A 90 -8.06 6.20 12.67
N ARG A 91 -6.78 6.48 12.97
CA ARG A 91 -6.34 7.15 14.22
C ARG A 91 -6.98 6.58 15.52
N GLY A 92 -7.10 5.26 15.62
CA GLY A 92 -7.68 4.59 16.80
C GLY A 92 -9.22 4.63 16.88
N ARG A 93 -9.91 5.11 15.85
CA ARG A 93 -11.38 5.13 15.74
C ARG A 93 -11.97 3.85 15.14
N GLY A 94 -11.11 2.95 14.68
CA GLY A 94 -11.48 1.68 14.04
C GLY A 94 -11.01 1.59 12.60
N PHE A 95 -11.28 0.45 11.97
CA PHE A 95 -10.94 0.20 10.58
C PHE A 95 -12.05 0.69 9.66
N ILE A 96 -11.70 1.50 8.66
CA ILE A 96 -12.59 1.89 7.58
C ILE A 96 -12.30 1.02 6.35
N SER A 97 -13.34 0.67 5.60
CA SER A 97 -13.19 -0.07 4.35
C SER A 97 -12.75 0.90 3.25
N ILE A 98 -11.74 0.51 2.48
CA ILE A 98 -11.28 1.26 1.32
C ILE A 98 -11.92 0.67 0.07
N ASP A 99 -12.49 1.53 -0.76
CA ASP A 99 -12.98 1.12 -2.07
C ASP A 99 -11.80 0.89 -3.02
N ILE A 100 -11.44 -0.39 -3.18
CA ILE A 100 -10.36 -0.83 -4.08
C ILE A 100 -10.83 -1.00 -5.54
N GLU A 101 -12.15 -0.99 -5.78
CA GLU A 101 -12.75 -1.11 -7.11
C GLU A 101 -13.33 0.20 -7.63
N GLY A 102 -13.24 1.29 -6.85
CA GLY A 102 -13.85 2.59 -7.11
C GLY A 102 -13.42 3.27 -8.41
N ASP A 103 -13.00 4.54 -8.36
CA ASP A 103 -12.59 5.24 -9.58
C ASP A 103 -11.19 4.81 -10.04
N VAL A 104 -11.12 3.58 -10.57
CA VAL A 104 -9.89 2.94 -11.04
C VAL A 104 -9.23 3.79 -12.13
N GLU A 105 -10.00 4.44 -12.99
CA GLU A 105 -9.46 5.29 -14.06
C GLU A 105 -8.80 6.55 -13.49
N LYS A 106 -9.47 7.26 -12.57
CA LYS A 106 -8.88 8.40 -11.85
C LYS A 106 -7.61 8.01 -11.10
N ASN A 107 -7.65 6.89 -10.38
CA ASN A 107 -6.50 6.43 -9.60
C ASN A 107 -5.33 6.01 -10.49
N LYS A 108 -5.59 5.35 -11.62
CA LYS A 108 -4.58 5.05 -12.63
C LYS A 108 -3.98 6.32 -13.22
N ALA A 109 -4.80 7.31 -13.58
CA ALA A 109 -4.31 8.58 -14.10
C ALA A 109 -3.39 9.29 -13.10
N ARG A 110 -3.81 9.37 -11.82
CA ARG A 110 -2.97 9.92 -10.73
C ARG A 110 -1.66 9.15 -10.58
N TYR A 111 -1.70 7.83 -10.69
CA TYR A 111 -0.51 6.98 -10.60
C TYR A 111 0.45 7.19 -11.77
N GLU A 112 -0.06 7.26 -12.99
CA GLU A 112 0.75 7.56 -14.17
C GLU A 112 1.40 8.93 -14.07
N ASP A 113 0.67 9.94 -13.62
CA ASP A 113 1.20 11.29 -13.47
C ASP A 113 2.26 11.37 -12.37
N LEU A 114 2.06 10.65 -11.27
CA LEU A 114 3.08 10.46 -10.23
C LEU A 114 4.37 9.83 -10.79
N LEU A 115 4.23 8.75 -11.59
CA LEU A 115 5.38 8.09 -12.22
C LEU A 115 6.10 9.00 -13.23
N LYS A 116 5.37 9.83 -13.99
CA LYS A 116 5.97 10.82 -14.90
C LYS A 116 6.73 11.91 -14.14
N LYS A 117 6.15 12.45 -13.06
CA LYS A 117 6.80 13.49 -12.23
C LYS A 117 8.14 13.02 -11.67
N ARG A 118 8.25 11.75 -11.25
CA ARG A 118 9.52 11.15 -10.80
C ARG A 118 10.64 11.28 -11.83
N GLN A 119 10.36 11.06 -13.12
CA GLN A 119 11.40 11.11 -14.15
C GLN A 119 12.09 12.47 -14.23
N ASN A 120 11.43 13.53 -13.76
CA ASN A 120 11.90 14.91 -13.83
C ASN A 120 12.40 15.46 -12.49
N VAL A 121 12.22 14.75 -11.37
CA VAL A 121 12.48 15.25 -10.01
C VAL A 121 13.43 14.31 -9.25
N LYS A 122 14.54 14.85 -8.73
CA LYS A 122 15.52 14.11 -7.90
C LYS A 122 15.16 14.08 -6.40
N SER A 123 14.00 14.60 -6.01
CA SER A 123 13.57 14.62 -4.61
C SER A 123 13.09 13.24 -4.19
N GLY A 124 13.60 12.79 -3.04
CA GLY A 124 13.12 11.60 -2.35
C GLY A 124 11.98 11.90 -1.38
N ASP A 125 11.42 13.11 -1.37
CA ASP A 125 10.29 13.44 -0.52
C ASP A 125 8.97 13.32 -1.28
N TRP A 126 8.10 12.42 -0.83
CA TRP A 126 6.77 12.19 -1.38
C TRP A 126 5.82 13.38 -1.21
N LEU A 127 6.05 14.25 -0.22
CA LEU A 127 5.23 15.46 -0.05
C LEU A 127 5.38 16.44 -1.22
N ASP A 128 6.48 16.40 -1.96
CA ASP A 128 6.68 17.22 -3.17
C ASP A 128 5.77 16.80 -4.34
N TYR A 129 5.10 15.64 -4.23
CA TYR A 129 4.25 15.09 -5.29
C TYR A 129 2.74 15.22 -5.01
N LEU A 130 2.36 15.63 -3.80
CA LEU A 130 1.00 15.98 -3.38
C LEU A 130 0.62 17.39 -3.86
#